data_AF-A0A1T1BNY3-F1
#
_entry.id   AF-A0A1T1BNY3-F1
#
_cell.length_a   1.000
_cell.length_b   1.000
_cell.length_c   1.000
_cell.angle_alpha   90.00
_cell.angle_beta   90.00
_cell.angle_gamma   90.00
#
_symmetry.space_group_name_H-M   'P 1'
#
loop_
_entity.id
_entity.type
_entity.pdbx_description
1 polymer ?
#
loop_
_entity_poly.entity_id
_entity_poly.type
_entity_poly.pdbx_seq_one_letter_code
_entity_poly.pdbx_strand_id
1 'polypeptide(L)'
;MESIRILERELKEFTERGGKLRVITTTYIGATDAKAVEFLSSLKNTEVKVSYNTGNERLHAKAYLFQRKTGFHTGYIGSSNFSRSALTDGLEWNLKVTTKEVGHIIDKFKKTFEAYWQNAEFELYDKNIHSVKLVEALKQGKFSKEYTFTTSYFDIKPFPYQSEILEKLEVERSVHNRYRNLLVAATGTGKTVISAFDYKNFRNNNESSKLLFVAHRKEILQQAKATFQGVLKDNNFGDLWLTD
;
A
#
# COMPACT_ATOMS: atom_id res chain seq x y z
N MET A 1 -8.97 -6.82 -15.69
CA MET A 1 -8.45 -6.77 -17.07
C MET A 1 -8.59 -5.37 -17.66
N GLU A 2 -9.55 -4.58 -17.18
CA GLU A 2 -9.92 -3.28 -17.74
C GLU A 2 -8.77 -2.28 -17.86
N SER A 3 -7.82 -2.33 -16.93
CA SER A 3 -6.65 -1.46 -16.88
C SER A 3 -5.65 -1.67 -18.00
N ILE A 4 -5.27 -2.92 -18.23
CA ILE A 4 -4.25 -3.31 -19.21
C ILE A 4 -4.79 -3.26 -20.63
N ARG A 5 -6.10 -3.48 -20.80
CA ARG A 5 -6.77 -3.46 -22.10
C ARG A 5 -6.58 -2.14 -22.86
N ILE A 6 -6.43 -1.02 -22.16
CA ILE A 6 -6.24 0.29 -22.79
C ILE A 6 -4.90 0.36 -23.54
N LEU A 7 -3.90 -0.37 -23.05
CA LEU A 7 -2.53 -0.37 -23.59
C LEU A 7 -2.16 -1.72 -24.22
N GLU A 8 -3.13 -2.63 -24.37
CA GLU A 8 -2.91 -3.98 -24.86
C GLU A 8 -2.33 -3.98 -26.27
N ARG A 9 -2.88 -3.15 -27.16
CA ARG A 9 -2.41 -3.03 -28.55
C ARG A 9 -0.98 -2.50 -28.59
N GLU A 10 -0.70 -1.42 -27.88
CA GLU A 10 0.60 -0.75 -27.87
C GLU A 10 1.69 -1.64 -27.27
N LEU A 11 1.37 -2.42 -26.23
CA LEU A 11 2.30 -3.38 -25.62
C LEU A 11 2.59 -4.56 -26.55
N LYS A 12 1.57 -5.09 -27.24
CA LYS A 12 1.76 -6.12 -28.29
C LYS A 12 2.66 -5.62 -29.41
N GLU A 13 2.33 -4.46 -29.99
CA GLU A 13 3.14 -3.87 -31.07
C GLU A 13 4.59 -3.62 -30.63
N PHE A 14 4.80 -3.11 -29.40
CA PHE A 14 6.13 -2.87 -28.86
C PHE A 14 6.95 -4.15 -28.71
N THR A 15 6.33 -5.21 -28.21
CA THR A 15 7.01 -6.48 -27.94
C THR A 15 7.26 -7.29 -29.21
N GLU A 16 6.35 -7.25 -30.18
CA GLU A 16 6.47 -7.93 -31.47
C GLU A 16 7.60 -7.36 -32.34
N ARG A 17 7.82 -6.04 -32.31
CA ARG A 17 8.94 -5.39 -33.01
C ARG A 17 10.30 -5.53 -32.31
N GLY A 18 10.41 -6.42 -31.32
CA GLY A 18 11.66 -6.70 -30.60
C GLY A 18 11.94 -5.81 -29.38
N GLY A 19 10.95 -5.02 -28.94
CA GLY A 19 11.04 -4.30 -27.67
C GLY A 19 11.01 -5.28 -26.49
N LYS A 20 11.79 -4.98 -25.44
CA LYS A 20 11.83 -5.79 -24.21
C LYS A 20 10.98 -5.14 -23.12
N LEU A 21 10.04 -5.88 -22.57
CA LEU A 21 9.17 -5.44 -21.49
C LEU A 21 9.53 -6.19 -20.20
N ARG A 22 9.79 -5.44 -19.13
CA ARG A 22 10.07 -5.99 -17.79
C ARG A 22 9.10 -5.39 -16.80
N VAL A 23 8.40 -6.23 -16.06
CA VAL A 23 7.36 -5.83 -15.11
C VAL A 23 7.66 -6.43 -13.75
N ILE A 24 7.61 -5.61 -12.70
CA ILE A 24 7.64 -6.07 -11.32
C ILE A 24 6.28 -5.75 -10.70
N THR A 25 5.70 -6.70 -9.97
CA THR A 25 4.47 -6.49 -9.21
C THR A 25 4.47 -7.27 -7.89
N THR A 26 3.49 -7.01 -7.03
CA THR A 26 3.32 -7.69 -5.74
C THR A 26 1.88 -8.17 -5.55
N THR A 27 1.71 -9.16 -4.68
CA THR A 27 0.38 -9.59 -4.21
C THR A 27 -0.03 -8.95 -2.88
N TYR A 28 0.82 -8.09 -2.30
CA TYR A 28 0.70 -7.55 -0.95
C TYR A 28 -0.71 -7.06 -0.57
N ILE A 29 -1.32 -6.19 -1.39
CA ILE A 29 -2.66 -5.64 -1.12
C ILE A 29 -3.79 -6.33 -1.91
N GLY A 30 -3.47 -7.41 -2.62
CA GLY A 30 -4.43 -8.12 -3.49
C GLY A 30 -5.02 -7.27 -4.64
N ALA A 31 -4.44 -6.11 -4.94
CA ALA A 31 -4.92 -5.19 -5.97
C ALA A 31 -4.46 -5.58 -7.39
N THR A 32 -3.38 -6.36 -7.48
CA THR A 32 -2.91 -6.94 -8.75
C THR A 32 -3.96 -7.89 -9.31
N ASP A 33 -4.22 -7.79 -10.61
CA ASP A 33 -5.13 -8.69 -11.31
C ASP A 33 -4.35 -9.84 -11.95
N ALA A 34 -4.68 -11.07 -11.55
CA ALA A 34 -4.05 -12.29 -12.07
C ALA A 34 -4.15 -12.38 -13.60
N LYS A 35 -5.29 -12.00 -14.20
CA LYS A 35 -5.47 -12.03 -15.66
C LYS A 35 -4.54 -11.04 -16.37
N ALA A 36 -4.24 -9.92 -15.73
CA ALA A 36 -3.29 -8.93 -16.23
C ALA A 36 -1.86 -9.46 -16.20
N VAL A 37 -1.45 -10.13 -15.11
CA VAL A 37 -0.14 -10.78 -15.01
C VAL A 37 0.00 -11.87 -16.08
N GLU A 38 -1.01 -12.74 -16.23
CA GLU A 38 -1.01 -13.78 -17.26
C GLU A 38 -0.91 -13.18 -18.67
N PHE A 39 -1.70 -12.15 -18.97
CA PHE A 39 -1.64 -11.45 -20.25
C PHE A 39 -0.24 -10.91 -20.53
N LEU A 40 0.34 -10.14 -19.60
CA LEU A 40 1.67 -9.56 -19.76
C LEU A 40 2.72 -10.65 -19.97
N SER A 41 2.68 -11.71 -19.17
CA SER A 41 3.63 -12.83 -19.28
C SER A 41 3.51 -13.59 -20.61
N SER A 42 2.36 -13.50 -21.29
CA SER A 42 2.14 -14.14 -22.60
C SER A 42 2.69 -13.34 -23.77
N LEU A 43 3.06 -12.07 -23.57
CA LEU A 43 3.63 -11.24 -24.62
C LEU A 43 5.05 -11.69 -24.97
N LYS A 44 5.43 -11.57 -26.24
CA LYS A 44 6.82 -11.83 -26.67
C LYS A 44 7.78 -10.90 -25.93
N ASN A 45 9.05 -11.30 -25.76
CA ASN A 45 10.09 -10.45 -25.18
C ASN A 45 9.70 -9.81 -23.83
N THR A 46 8.86 -10.48 -23.05
CA THR A 46 8.30 -9.94 -21.80
C THR A 46 8.64 -10.85 -20.63
N GLU A 47 9.11 -10.23 -19.55
CA GLU A 47 9.36 -10.89 -18.29
C GLU A 47 8.56 -10.19 -17.20
N VAL A 48 7.84 -10.98 -16.40
CA VAL A 48 7.09 -10.49 -15.26
C VAL A 48 7.64 -11.14 -14.01
N LYS A 49 8.07 -10.35 -13.03
CA LYS A 49 8.43 -10.84 -11.70
C LYS A 49 7.39 -10.44 -10.67
N VAL A 50 7.06 -11.37 -9.78
CA VAL A 50 6.04 -11.20 -8.75
C VAL A 50 6.66 -11.48 -7.38
N SER A 51 6.47 -10.55 -6.43
CA SER A 51 6.66 -10.87 -5.02
C SER A 51 5.34 -11.35 -4.42
N TYR A 52 5.38 -12.55 -3.86
CA TYR A 52 4.26 -13.17 -3.15
C TYR A 52 4.28 -12.89 -1.64
N ASN A 53 5.31 -12.19 -1.17
CA ASN A 53 5.47 -11.86 0.25
C ASN A 53 4.41 -10.81 0.66
N THR A 54 3.59 -11.16 1.65
CA THR A 54 2.54 -10.29 2.21
C THR A 54 2.96 -9.61 3.52
N GLY A 55 4.12 -9.98 4.09
CA GLY A 55 4.48 -9.63 5.47
C GLY A 55 5.48 -8.49 5.63
N ASN A 56 6.57 -8.44 4.84
CA ASN A 56 7.78 -7.73 5.30
C ASN A 56 8.28 -6.56 4.44
N GLU A 57 7.99 -6.48 3.14
CA GLU A 57 8.47 -5.36 2.31
C GLU A 57 7.40 -4.81 1.35
N ARG A 58 7.24 -3.48 1.40
CA ARG A 58 6.17 -2.76 0.69
C ARG A 58 6.71 -2.12 -0.59
N LEU A 59 6.65 -2.82 -1.72
CA LEU A 59 6.77 -2.15 -3.01
C LEU A 59 5.46 -1.37 -3.30
N HIS A 60 5.46 -0.08 -2.98
CA HIS A 60 4.37 0.86 -3.31
C HIS A 60 4.73 1.85 -4.43
N ALA A 61 5.92 1.71 -5.01
CA ALA A 61 6.37 2.51 -6.13
C ALA A 61 5.49 2.24 -7.34
N LYS A 62 5.00 3.30 -7.97
CA LYS A 62 4.29 3.23 -9.25
C LYS A 62 5.07 4.08 -10.22
N ALA A 63 5.83 3.38 -11.04
CA ALA A 63 6.82 4.02 -11.87
C ALA A 63 6.98 3.26 -13.18
N TYR A 64 7.14 4.01 -14.26
CA TYR A 64 7.25 3.49 -15.62
C TYR A 64 8.46 4.10 -16.29
N LEU A 65 9.39 3.26 -16.76
CA LEU A 65 10.61 3.71 -17.42
C LEU A 65 10.62 3.28 -18.88
N PHE A 66 10.71 4.25 -19.78
CA PHE A 66 10.82 4.06 -21.21
C PHE A 66 12.26 4.30 -21.65
N GLN A 67 12.98 3.22 -21.93
CA GLN A 67 14.34 3.26 -22.45
C GLN A 67 14.32 3.22 -23.98
N ARG A 68 15.18 4.05 -24.59
CA ARG A 68 15.29 4.22 -26.05
C ARG A 68 16.74 4.10 -26.45
N LYS A 69 17.01 3.50 -27.62
CA LYS A 69 18.37 3.37 -28.18
C LYS A 69 19.05 4.72 -28.41
N THR A 70 18.27 5.79 -28.59
CA THR A 70 18.75 7.16 -28.76
C THR A 70 19.35 7.77 -27.49
N GLY A 71 19.23 7.12 -26.32
CA GLY A 71 19.66 7.66 -25.03
C GLY A 71 18.65 8.62 -24.37
N PHE A 72 17.64 9.10 -25.10
CA PHE A 72 16.59 9.97 -24.56
C PHE A 72 15.49 9.16 -23.85
N HIS A 73 15.71 8.84 -22.58
CA HIS A 73 14.76 8.07 -21.79
C HIS A 73 13.71 8.96 -21.13
N THR A 74 12.59 8.35 -20.76
CA THR A 74 11.51 9.01 -20.03
C THR A 74 11.06 8.14 -18.87
N GLY A 75 10.99 8.72 -17.69
CA GLY A 75 10.40 8.10 -16.51
C GLY A 75 9.09 8.80 -16.13
N TYR A 76 8.13 8.03 -15.67
CA TYR A 76 6.94 8.52 -14.98
C TYR A 76 6.97 7.95 -13.57
N ILE A 77 6.79 8.80 -12.56
CA ILE A 77 6.82 8.42 -11.14
C ILE A 77 5.64 9.13 -10.46
N GLY A 78 4.80 8.41 -9.72
CA GLY A 78 3.66 9.04 -9.09
C GLY A 78 2.72 8.11 -8.33
N SER A 79 1.49 8.57 -8.16
CA SER A 79 0.41 7.84 -7.48
C SER A 79 -0.38 6.90 -8.40
N SER A 80 -0.22 7.04 -9.73
CA SER A 80 -0.99 6.24 -10.71
C SER A 80 -0.56 4.79 -10.79
N ASN A 81 -1.43 3.90 -10.34
CA ASN A 81 -1.30 2.46 -10.63
C ASN A 81 -1.51 2.23 -12.13
N PHE A 82 -1.14 1.04 -12.60
CA PHE A 82 -1.51 0.60 -13.94
C PHE A 82 -2.97 0.12 -13.92
N SER A 83 -3.89 1.06 -13.62
CA SER A 83 -5.34 0.85 -13.52
C SER A 83 -6.08 1.74 -14.52
N ARG A 84 -7.25 1.32 -15.02
CA ARG A 84 -8.07 2.16 -15.91
C ARG A 84 -8.38 3.51 -15.27
N SER A 85 -8.87 3.49 -14.03
CA SER A 85 -9.17 4.69 -13.26
C SER A 85 -7.97 5.63 -13.15
N ALA A 86 -6.77 5.13 -12.86
CA ALA A 86 -5.58 5.96 -12.71
C ALA A 86 -5.01 6.48 -14.05
N LEU A 87 -5.44 5.90 -15.18
CA LEU A 87 -5.03 6.28 -16.53
C LEU A 87 -6.05 7.18 -17.25
N THR A 88 -7.31 7.22 -16.79
CA THR A 88 -8.39 8.01 -17.43
C THR A 88 -8.88 9.14 -16.54
N ASP A 89 -9.63 8.82 -15.49
CA ASP A 89 -10.49 9.78 -14.77
C ASP A 89 -10.01 10.07 -13.34
N GLY A 90 -8.93 9.43 -12.90
CA GLY A 90 -8.37 9.56 -11.57
C GLY A 90 -7.64 10.88 -11.36
N LEU A 91 -7.84 11.49 -10.20
CA LEU A 91 -7.03 12.63 -9.74
C LEU A 91 -5.66 12.13 -9.26
N GLU A 92 -4.73 12.02 -10.21
CA GLU A 92 -3.41 11.43 -9.96
C GLU A 92 -2.30 12.46 -10.13
N TRP A 93 -1.32 12.43 -9.22
CA TRP A 93 -0.11 13.22 -9.32
C TRP A 93 1.01 12.38 -9.91
N ASN A 94 1.46 12.76 -11.11
CA ASN A 94 2.56 12.10 -11.80
C ASN A 94 3.62 13.12 -12.20
N LEU A 95 4.88 12.77 -11.93
CA LEU A 95 6.03 13.49 -12.43
C LEU A 95 6.57 12.79 -13.67
N LYS A 96 6.66 13.52 -14.79
CA LYS A 96 7.40 13.10 -15.97
C LYS A 96 8.84 13.61 -15.84
N VAL A 97 9.81 12.71 -15.96
CA VAL A 97 11.24 13.02 -15.99
C VAL A 97 11.85 12.57 -17.31
N THR A 98 12.77 13.37 -17.85
CA THR A 98 13.50 13.04 -19.07
C THR A 98 15.01 13.06 -18.84
N THR A 99 15.76 12.28 -19.61
CA THR A 99 17.23 12.30 -19.54
C THR A 99 17.81 13.70 -19.80
N LYS A 100 17.17 14.47 -20.68
CA LYS A 100 17.62 15.82 -21.08
C LYS A 100 17.50 16.82 -19.93
N GLU A 101 16.44 16.74 -19.14
CA GLU A 101 16.21 17.65 -18.02
C GLU A 101 16.97 17.21 -16.77
N VAL A 102 16.89 15.92 -16.42
CA VAL A 102 17.40 15.42 -15.14
C VAL A 102 17.96 13.99 -15.25
N GLY A 103 19.06 13.83 -16.00
CA GLY A 103 19.68 12.52 -16.27
C GLY A 103 19.99 11.67 -15.03
N HIS A 104 20.46 12.28 -13.94
CA HIS A 104 20.80 11.55 -12.71
C HIS A 104 19.58 10.86 -12.05
N ILE A 105 18.35 11.40 -12.21
CA ILE A 105 17.13 10.76 -11.71
C ILE A 105 16.83 9.51 -12.53
N ILE A 106 17.00 9.56 -13.86
CA ILE A 106 16.84 8.39 -14.73
C ILE A 106 17.82 7.28 -14.35
N ASP A 107 19.07 7.63 -14.04
CA ASP A 107 20.07 6.63 -13.63
C ASP A 107 19.76 6.04 -12.25
N LYS A 108 19.28 6.86 -11.30
CA LYS A 108 18.77 6.36 -10.01
C LYS A 108 17.57 5.44 -10.20
N PHE A 109 16.64 5.78 -11.10
CA PHE A 109 15.50 4.92 -11.45
C PHE A 109 16.02 3.57 -11.95
N LYS A 110 16.88 3.55 -12.98
CA LYS A 110 17.44 2.31 -13.53
C LYS A 110 18.08 1.45 -12.44
N LYS A 111 18.97 2.01 -11.62
CA LYS A 111 19.64 1.30 -10.52
C LYS A 111 18.64 0.72 -9.53
N THR A 112 17.62 1.49 -9.15
CA THR A 112 16.58 1.05 -8.22
C THR A 112 15.74 -0.07 -8.82
N PHE A 113 15.37 0.04 -10.10
CA PHE A 113 14.65 -1.01 -10.82
C PHE A 113 15.48 -2.30 -10.89
N GLU A 114 16.76 -2.22 -11.26
CA GLU A 114 17.64 -3.40 -11.30
C GLU A 114 17.84 -4.02 -9.92
N ALA A 115 17.94 -3.23 -8.86
CA ALA A 115 18.03 -3.75 -7.50
C ALA A 115 16.79 -4.58 -7.13
N TYR A 116 15.58 -4.11 -7.46
CA TYR A 116 14.35 -4.90 -7.29
C TYR A 116 14.31 -6.11 -8.22
N TRP A 117 14.76 -5.93 -9.47
CA TRP A 117 14.78 -7.01 -10.45
C TRP A 117 15.67 -8.18 -10.04
N GLN A 118 16.78 -7.91 -9.36
CA GLN A 118 17.73 -8.94 -8.89
C GLN A 118 17.39 -9.46 -7.49
N ASN A 119 16.45 -8.86 -6.77
CA ASN A 119 16.06 -9.33 -5.44
C ASN A 119 15.32 -10.68 -5.55
N ALA A 120 15.78 -11.66 -4.77
CA ALA A 120 15.25 -13.02 -4.74
C ALA A 120 13.78 -13.11 -4.27
N GLU A 121 13.25 -12.08 -3.60
CA GLU A 121 11.83 -12.01 -3.26
C GLU A 121 10.92 -11.89 -4.49
N PHE A 122 11.46 -11.46 -5.64
CA PHE A 122 10.71 -11.32 -6.88
C PHE A 122 10.98 -12.52 -7.80
N GLU A 123 10.02 -13.44 -7.82
CA GLU A 123 10.08 -14.66 -8.60
C GLU A 123 9.66 -14.40 -10.05
N LEU A 124 10.37 -14.98 -11.01
CA LEU A 124 9.96 -14.92 -12.42
C LEU A 124 8.66 -15.70 -12.60
N TYR A 125 7.64 -15.02 -13.09
CA TYR A 125 6.32 -15.61 -13.30
C TYR A 125 6.34 -16.55 -14.50
N ASP A 126 5.84 -17.75 -14.26
CA ASP A 126 5.57 -18.78 -15.26
C ASP A 126 4.13 -19.23 -15.04
N LYS A 127 3.30 -19.12 -16.07
CA LYS A 127 1.88 -19.45 -15.99
C LYS A 127 1.64 -20.90 -15.53
N ASN A 128 2.46 -21.85 -15.96
CA ASN A 128 2.27 -23.28 -15.69
C ASN A 128 2.60 -23.65 -14.24
N ILE A 129 3.49 -22.87 -13.61
CA ILE A 129 3.98 -23.14 -12.25
C ILE A 129 3.24 -22.25 -11.24
N HIS A 130 3.02 -20.98 -11.60
CA HIS A 130 2.69 -19.93 -10.65
C HIS A 130 1.25 -19.43 -10.72
N SER A 131 0.42 -19.86 -11.68
CA SER A 131 -0.97 -19.37 -11.80
C SER A 131 -1.79 -19.65 -10.53
N VAL A 132 -1.70 -20.86 -9.97
CA VAL A 132 -2.39 -21.21 -8.71
C VAL A 132 -1.82 -20.41 -7.54
N LYS A 133 -0.49 -20.40 -7.36
CA LYS A 133 0.21 -19.63 -6.31
C LYS A 133 -0.17 -18.14 -6.34
N LEU A 134 -0.28 -17.55 -7.53
CA LEU A 134 -0.68 -16.15 -7.72
C LEU A 134 -2.11 -15.90 -7.26
N VAL A 135 -3.07 -16.74 -7.66
CA VAL A 135 -4.46 -16.58 -7.24
C VAL A 135 -4.60 -16.73 -5.73
N GLU A 136 -3.91 -17.70 -5.13
CA GLU A 136 -3.91 -17.91 -3.68
C GLU A 136 -3.29 -16.74 -2.92
N ALA A 137 -2.11 -16.27 -3.34
CA ALA A 137 -1.45 -15.13 -2.71
C ALA A 137 -2.25 -13.82 -2.86
N LEU A 138 -2.94 -13.62 -4.00
CA LEU A 138 -3.84 -12.48 -4.18
C LEU A 138 -5.10 -12.57 -3.32
N LYS A 139 -5.65 -13.79 -3.13
CA LYS A 139 -6.72 -14.03 -2.16
C LYS A 139 -6.21 -13.68 -0.77
N GLN A 140 -5.04 -14.16 -0.35
CA GLN A 140 -4.44 -13.80 0.95
C GLN A 140 -4.17 -12.30 1.08
N GLY A 141 -3.80 -11.58 0.00
CA GLY A 141 -3.67 -10.12 -0.02
C GLY A 141 -5.00 -9.37 0.12
N LYS A 142 -6.09 -9.91 -0.44
CA LYS A 142 -7.45 -9.38 -0.26
C LYS A 142 -8.02 -9.72 1.11
N PHE A 143 -7.78 -10.94 1.55
CA PHE A 143 -8.14 -11.43 2.88
C PHE A 143 -7.34 -10.70 3.93
N SER A 144 -6.06 -10.36 3.77
CA SER A 144 -5.35 -9.49 4.72
C SER A 144 -5.90 -8.06 4.74
N LYS A 145 -6.70 -7.66 3.75
CA LYS A 145 -7.48 -6.40 3.76
C LYS A 145 -8.85 -6.57 4.46
N GLU A 146 -9.50 -7.73 4.32
CA GLU A 146 -10.74 -8.11 5.05
C GLU A 146 -10.47 -8.62 6.49
N TYR A 147 -9.26 -9.10 6.75
CA TYR A 147 -8.71 -9.71 7.96
C TYR A 147 -7.50 -8.94 8.53
N THR A 148 -7.25 -7.70 8.10
CA THR A 148 -6.78 -6.63 9.03
C THR A 148 -7.81 -6.33 10.13
N PHE A 149 -8.80 -7.22 10.29
CA PHE A 149 -9.87 -7.27 11.26
C PHE A 149 -10.06 -8.65 11.91
N THR A 150 -9.20 -9.65 11.65
CA THR A 150 -9.05 -10.76 12.60
C THR A 150 -7.64 -10.80 13.13
N THR A 151 -7.57 -10.66 14.45
CA THR A 151 -6.50 -11.11 15.33
C THR A 151 -5.50 -12.08 14.72
N SER A 152 -4.46 -11.51 14.14
CA SER A 152 -3.12 -12.02 14.35
C SER A 152 -2.51 -11.14 15.44
N TYR A 153 -2.01 -11.76 16.50
CA TYR A 153 -1.36 -11.17 17.67
C TYR A 153 -0.04 -10.46 17.31
N PHE A 154 -0.02 -9.59 16.30
CA PHE A 154 1.08 -8.66 16.15
C PHE A 154 0.98 -7.63 17.28
N ASP A 155 2.02 -7.59 18.09
CA ASP A 155 2.16 -6.64 19.18
C ASP A 155 2.35 -5.25 18.54
N ILE A 156 1.24 -4.59 18.21
CA ILE A 156 1.25 -3.24 17.67
C ILE A 156 2.00 -2.37 18.69
N LYS A 157 3.03 -1.66 18.23
CA LYS A 157 3.77 -0.70 19.05
C LYS A 157 3.73 0.67 18.40
N PRO A 158 3.56 1.75 19.18
CA PRO A 158 3.65 3.10 18.65
C PRO A 158 5.07 3.37 18.12
N PHE A 159 5.18 4.13 17.03
CA PHE A 159 6.46 4.67 16.59
C PHE A 159 7.00 5.69 17.61
N PRO A 160 8.31 5.98 17.63
CA PRO A 160 8.90 6.94 18.59
C PRO A 160 8.16 8.28 18.67
N TYR A 161 7.83 8.89 17.53
CA TYR A 161 7.08 10.15 17.51
C TYR A 161 5.65 10.02 18.05
N GLN A 162 5.03 8.85 17.94
CA GLN A 162 3.70 8.60 18.51
C GLN A 162 3.79 8.44 20.03
N SER A 163 4.85 7.80 20.52
CA SER A 163 5.13 7.70 21.96
C SER A 163 5.34 9.08 22.59
N GLU A 164 6.09 9.97 21.94
CA GLU A 164 6.25 11.36 22.40
C GLU A 164 4.91 12.12 22.49
N ILE A 165 4.02 11.88 21.53
CA ILE A 165 2.68 12.47 21.55
C ILE A 165 1.84 11.92 22.71
N LEU A 166 1.89 10.60 22.93
CA LEU A 166 1.18 9.94 24.04
C LEU A 166 1.68 10.44 25.40
N GLU A 167 2.99 10.63 25.55
CA GLU A 167 3.60 11.18 26.75
C GLU A 167 3.09 12.61 27.02
N LYS A 168 3.04 13.46 26.00
CA LYS A 168 2.46 14.81 26.12
C LYS A 168 0.99 14.79 26.54
N LEU A 169 0.19 13.89 25.97
CA LEU A 169 -1.21 13.73 26.37
C LEU A 169 -1.35 13.28 27.83
N GLU A 170 -0.46 12.41 28.29
CA GLU A 170 -0.44 11.97 29.69
C GLU A 170 -0.01 13.09 30.65
N VAL A 171 0.98 13.91 30.27
CA VAL A 171 1.39 15.09 31.05
C VAL A 171 0.25 16.11 31.17
N GLU A 172 -0.47 16.39 30.07
CA GLU A 172 -1.63 17.29 30.13
C GLU A 172 -2.68 16.81 31.13
N ARG A 173 -2.91 15.49 31.24
CA ARG A 173 -3.88 14.92 32.20
C ARG A 173 -3.35 14.87 33.63
N SER A 174 -2.16 14.29 33.84
CA SER A 174 -1.63 13.97 35.17
C SER A 174 -1.02 15.17 35.90
N VAL A 175 -0.39 16.10 35.16
CA VAL A 175 0.29 17.28 35.73
C VAL A 175 -0.58 18.52 35.64
N HIS A 176 -1.23 18.72 34.49
CA HIS A 176 -1.97 19.95 34.20
C HIS A 176 -3.50 19.84 34.37
N ASN A 177 -4.01 18.64 34.67
CA ASN A 177 -5.44 18.38 34.87
C ASN A 177 -6.32 18.78 33.66
N ARG A 178 -5.80 18.62 32.44
CA ARG A 178 -6.43 18.97 31.16
C ARG A 178 -6.80 17.72 30.35
N TYR A 179 -8.10 17.55 30.14
CA TYR A 179 -8.67 16.37 29.49
C TYR A 179 -9.21 16.63 28.08
N ARG A 180 -9.25 17.90 27.64
CA ARG A 180 -9.75 18.31 26.32
C ARG A 180 -8.58 18.74 25.45
N ASN A 181 -8.06 17.80 24.67
CA ASN A 181 -6.85 17.99 23.86
C ASN A 181 -7.18 17.84 22.37
N LEU A 182 -6.55 18.67 21.52
CA LEU A 182 -6.63 18.56 20.07
C LEU A 182 -5.29 18.13 19.50
N LEU A 183 -5.27 16.96 18.86
CA LEU A 183 -4.10 16.45 18.14
C LEU A 183 -4.24 16.75 16.65
N VAL A 184 -3.28 17.50 16.11
CA VAL A 184 -3.18 17.77 14.68
C VAL A 184 -2.03 16.96 14.09
N ALA A 185 -2.32 16.12 13.09
CA ALA A 185 -1.30 15.36 12.38
C ALA A 185 -1.65 15.22 10.89
N ALA A 186 -0.64 15.07 10.04
CA ALA A 186 -0.81 14.85 8.60
C ALA A 186 -1.58 13.54 8.30
N THR A 187 -2.13 13.39 7.10
CA THR A 187 -2.74 12.12 6.67
C THR A 187 -1.67 11.01 6.60
N GLY A 188 -2.05 9.77 6.93
CA GLY A 188 -1.10 8.64 6.91
C GLY A 188 -0.16 8.51 8.11
N THR A 189 -0.13 9.45 9.06
CA THR A 189 0.76 9.39 10.24
C THR A 189 0.21 8.56 11.42
N GLY A 190 -0.91 7.86 11.21
CA GLY A 190 -1.49 6.97 12.21
C GLY A 190 -2.32 7.66 13.31
N LYS A 191 -3.06 8.73 13.00
CA LYS A 191 -3.98 9.41 13.95
C LYS A 191 -4.84 8.44 14.77
N THR A 192 -5.45 7.46 14.10
CA THR A 192 -6.28 6.42 14.72
C THR A 192 -5.49 5.50 15.65
N VAL A 193 -4.24 5.19 15.29
CA VAL A 193 -3.34 4.36 16.12
C VAL A 193 -2.99 5.12 17.41
N ILE A 194 -2.68 6.41 17.30
CA ILE A 194 -2.42 7.27 18.47
C ILE A 194 -3.65 7.29 19.39
N SER A 195 -4.85 7.51 18.86
CA SER A 195 -6.07 7.50 19.68
C SER A 195 -6.33 6.16 20.37
N ALA A 196 -5.99 5.04 19.73
CA ALA A 196 -6.17 3.71 20.31
C ALA A 196 -5.20 3.43 21.45
N PHE A 197 -3.93 3.80 21.31
CA PHE A 197 -2.95 3.68 22.39
C PHE A 197 -3.24 4.64 23.54
N ASP A 198 -3.66 5.86 23.24
CA ASP A 198 -4.05 6.85 24.24
C ASP A 198 -5.21 6.31 25.10
N TYR A 199 -6.25 5.78 24.45
CA TYR A 199 -7.36 5.14 25.15
C TYR A 199 -6.93 3.92 25.96
N LYS A 200 -6.05 3.06 25.41
CA LYS A 200 -5.52 1.88 26.13
C LYS A 200 -4.83 2.30 27.43
N ASN A 201 -3.94 3.29 27.36
CA ASN A 201 -3.21 3.80 28.52
C ASN A 201 -4.18 4.42 29.53
N PHE A 202 -5.13 5.24 29.06
CA PHE A 202 -6.14 5.87 29.91
C PHE A 202 -7.02 4.83 30.62
N ARG A 203 -7.45 3.78 29.90
CA ARG A 203 -8.28 2.68 30.42
C ARG A 203 -7.57 1.87 31.49
N ASN A 204 -6.26 1.62 31.35
CA ASN A 204 -5.49 0.92 32.37
C ASN A 204 -5.51 1.63 33.73
N ASN A 205 -5.62 2.96 33.72
CA ASN A 205 -5.72 3.78 34.94
C ASN A 205 -7.19 4.10 35.32
N ASN A 206 -8.15 3.78 34.44
CA ASN A 206 -9.56 4.15 34.59
C ASN A 206 -10.46 3.04 33.98
N GLU A 207 -10.69 1.97 34.74
CA GLU A 207 -11.35 0.75 34.22
C GLU A 207 -12.78 0.98 33.70
N SER A 208 -13.49 1.99 34.23
CA SER A 208 -14.87 2.35 33.84
C SER A 208 -14.95 3.30 32.64
N SER A 209 -13.82 3.63 32.01
CA SER A 209 -13.78 4.54 30.87
C SER A 209 -14.57 4.01 29.67
N LYS A 210 -15.23 4.94 28.97
CA LYS A 210 -16.02 4.68 27.76
C LYS A 210 -15.39 5.40 26.58
N LEU A 211 -15.48 4.81 25.40
CA LEU A 211 -14.98 5.39 24.15
C LEU A 211 -16.14 5.61 23.17
N LEU A 212 -16.19 6.82 22.60
CA LEU A 212 -17.00 7.13 21.41
C LEU A 212 -16.09 7.65 20.32
N PHE A 213 -16.01 6.93 19.20
CA PHE A 213 -15.24 7.35 18.03
C PHE A 213 -16.18 7.85 16.94
N VAL A 214 -16.04 9.10 16.53
CA VAL A 214 -16.93 9.75 15.56
C VAL A 214 -16.16 10.03 14.27
N ALA A 215 -16.74 9.65 13.13
CA ALA A 215 -16.20 9.95 11.81
C ALA A 215 -17.32 10.13 10.79
N HIS A 216 -16.98 10.83 9.70
CA HIS A 216 -17.93 11.20 8.63
C HIS A 216 -18.16 10.09 7.58
N ARG A 217 -17.42 8.97 7.65
CA ARG A 217 -17.50 7.85 6.69
C ARG A 217 -17.50 6.52 7.41
N LYS A 218 -18.35 5.59 6.96
CA LYS A 218 -18.44 4.23 7.48
C LYS A 218 -17.11 3.48 7.41
N GLU A 219 -16.34 3.68 6.35
CA GLU A 219 -15.06 3.01 6.14
C GLU A 219 -14.02 3.45 7.19
N ILE A 220 -14.07 4.72 7.62
CA ILE A 220 -13.19 5.22 8.69
C ILE A 220 -13.58 4.59 10.03
N LEU A 221 -14.88 4.48 10.31
CA LEU A 221 -15.38 3.83 11.53
C LEU A 221 -14.97 2.36 11.60
N GLN A 222 -15.09 1.64 10.47
CA GLN A 222 -14.59 0.28 10.36
C GLN A 222 -13.06 0.26 10.62
N GLN A 223 -12.25 0.98 9.88
CA GLN A 223 -10.79 0.97 10.10
C GLN A 223 -10.39 1.34 11.54
N ALA A 224 -11.11 2.27 12.17
CA ALA A 224 -10.91 2.61 13.57
C ALA A 224 -11.22 1.43 14.48
N LYS A 225 -12.39 0.80 14.37
CA LYS A 225 -12.75 -0.39 15.17
C LYS A 225 -11.66 -1.46 15.11
N ALA A 226 -11.12 -1.77 13.93
CA ALA A 226 -10.02 -2.74 13.77
C ALA A 226 -8.77 -2.33 14.56
N THR A 227 -8.39 -1.05 14.41
CA THR A 227 -7.20 -0.50 15.07
C THR A 227 -7.33 -0.59 16.58
N PHE A 228 -8.50 -0.25 17.13
CA PHE A 228 -8.78 -0.37 18.56
C PHE A 228 -8.74 -1.83 19.03
N GLN A 229 -9.37 -2.76 18.29
CA GLN A 229 -9.36 -4.19 18.63
C GLN A 229 -7.93 -4.76 18.66
N GLY A 230 -7.10 -4.39 17.68
CA GLY A 230 -5.69 -4.80 17.63
C GLY A 230 -4.86 -4.23 18.78
N VAL A 231 -4.99 -2.94 19.09
CA VAL A 231 -4.22 -2.29 20.16
C VAL A 231 -4.64 -2.78 21.55
N LEU A 232 -5.96 -2.95 21.76
CA LEU A 232 -6.53 -3.45 23.01
C LEU A 232 -6.43 -4.96 23.18
N LYS A 233 -6.10 -5.70 22.10
CA LYS A 233 -6.13 -7.17 22.05
C LYS A 233 -7.51 -7.73 22.42
N ASP A 234 -8.57 -7.07 21.97
CA ASP A 234 -9.96 -7.42 22.25
C ASP A 234 -10.77 -7.35 20.95
N ASN A 235 -11.08 -8.52 20.38
CA ASN A 235 -11.87 -8.64 19.15
C ASN A 235 -13.33 -8.24 19.29
N ASN A 236 -13.84 -8.22 20.51
CA ASN A 236 -15.24 -7.88 20.78
C ASN A 236 -15.39 -6.39 21.08
N PHE A 237 -14.30 -5.62 21.04
CA PHE A 237 -14.31 -4.21 21.37
C PHE A 237 -15.03 -3.37 20.29
N GLY A 238 -16.08 -2.67 20.74
CA GLY A 238 -16.78 -1.61 20.00
C GLY A 238 -17.83 -2.10 19.00
N ASP A 239 -18.92 -1.35 18.87
CA ASP A 239 -19.98 -1.56 17.88
C ASP A 239 -20.09 -0.38 16.92
N LEU A 240 -20.57 -0.65 15.70
CA LEU A 240 -20.80 0.39 14.71
C LEU A 240 -22.23 0.91 14.87
N TRP A 241 -22.36 2.19 15.16
CA TRP A 241 -23.63 2.90 15.08
C TRP A 241 -23.67 3.67 13.77
N LEU A 242 -24.60 3.33 12.88
CA LEU A 242 -24.86 4.03 11.63
C LEU A 242 -26.26 4.60 11.71
N THR A 243 -26.39 5.91 11.46
CA THR A 243 -27.70 6.54 11.24
C THR A 243 -28.04 6.39 9.76
N ASP A 244 -29.18 5.76 9.47
CA ASP A 244 -29.75 5.67 8.12
C ASP A 244 -30.13 7.05 7.55
#